data_AF-A0A933LZ49-F1
#
_entry.id   AF-A0A933LZ49-F1
#
_cell.length_a   1.000
_cell.length_b   1.000
_cell.length_c   1.000
_cell.angle_alpha   90.00
_cell.angle_beta   90.00
_cell.angle_gamma   90.00
#
_symmetry.space_group_name_H-M   'P 1'
#
loop_
_entity.id
_entity.type
_entity.pdbx_description
1 polymer ?
#
loop_
_entity_poly.entity_id
_entity_poly.type
_entity_poly.pdbx_seq_one_letter_code
_entity_poly.pdbx_strand_id
1 'polypeptide(L)'
;MARKRRYTVSDGKLVLVLEEAEEGGYVVTSPFDPELITQAESVEEAFENARDAALALRHSRARLFKRLSAPTPGSCPGALGS
;
A
#
# COMPACT_ATOMS: atom_id res chain seq x y z
N MET A 1 -24.13 -6.97 -17.01
CA MET A 1 -22.98 -6.80 -16.10
C MET A 1 -21.86 -6.16 -16.89
N ALA A 2 -21.56 -4.89 -16.65
CA ALA A 2 -20.50 -4.19 -17.36
C ALA A 2 -19.18 -4.94 -17.15
N ARG A 3 -18.58 -5.42 -18.25
CA ARG A 3 -17.30 -6.12 -18.23
C ARG A 3 -16.22 -5.08 -17.96
N LYS A 4 -16.02 -4.75 -16.69
CA LYS A 4 -14.96 -3.85 -16.22
C LYS A 4 -13.64 -4.32 -16.82
N ARG A 5 -13.05 -3.47 -17.67
CA ARG A 5 -11.79 -3.80 -18.31
C ARG A 5 -10.71 -3.67 -17.26
N ARG A 6 -9.98 -4.76 -17.05
CA ARG A 6 -8.90 -4.85 -16.08
C ARG A 6 -7.59 -4.98 -16.85
N TYR A 7 -6.69 -4.01 -16.67
CA TYR A 7 -5.39 -3.98 -17.31
C TYR A 7 -4.33 -4.21 -16.25
N THR A 8 -3.39 -5.10 -16.51
CA THR A 8 -2.21 -5.27 -15.67
C THR A 8 -1.05 -4.60 -16.37
N VAL A 9 -0.44 -3.61 -15.72
CA VAL A 9 0.73 -2.91 -16.21
C VAL A 9 1.87 -3.09 -15.24
N SER A 10 3.09 -3.18 -15.75
CA SER A 10 4.28 -3.37 -14.94
C SER A 10 5.44 -2.55 -15.48
N ASP A 11 6.07 -1.76 -14.62
CA ASP A 11 7.25 -0.93 -14.93
C ASP A 11 8.56 -1.65 -14.54
N GLY A 12 8.52 -2.98 -14.41
CA GLY A 12 9.63 -3.83 -13.95
C GLY A 12 9.94 -3.75 -12.44
N LYS A 13 9.57 -2.65 -11.77
CA LYS A 13 9.71 -2.46 -10.31
C LYS A 13 8.40 -2.51 -9.54
N LEU A 14 7.29 -2.17 -10.22
CA LEU A 14 5.95 -2.15 -9.65
C LEU A 14 4.99 -2.77 -10.65
N VAL A 15 4.07 -3.59 -10.16
CA VAL A 15 2.95 -4.16 -10.92
C VAL A 15 1.69 -3.51 -10.41
N LEU A 16 0.89 -2.98 -11.31
CA LEU A 16 -0.38 -2.31 -11.01
C LEU A 16 -1.49 -2.91 -11.85
N VAL A 17 -2.67 -2.98 -11.26
CA VAL A 17 -3.91 -3.43 -11.87
C VAL A 17 -4.82 -2.22 -11.97
N LEU A 18 -5.11 -1.78 -13.20
CA LEU A 18 -6.03 -0.71 -13.51
C LEU A 18 -7.39 -1.30 -13.84
N GLU A 19 -8.44 -0.80 -13.19
CA GLU A 19 -9.83 -1.15 -13.45
C GLU A 19 -10.61 0.10 -13.85
N GLU A 20 -11.29 0.07 -15.00
CA GLU A 20 -12.16 1.17 -15.44
C GLU A 20 -13.32 1.40 -14.44
N ALA A 21 -13.46 2.63 -13.95
CA ALA A 21 -14.55 3.06 -13.07
C ALA A 21 -15.81 3.48 -13.85
N GLU A 22 -16.99 3.39 -13.22
CA GLU A 22 -18.27 3.75 -13.86
C GLU A 22 -18.39 5.25 -14.19
N GLU A 23 -17.68 6.13 -13.47
CA GLU A 23 -17.70 7.58 -13.65
C GLU A 23 -16.54 8.11 -14.52
N GLY A 24 -15.80 7.23 -15.18
CA GLY A 24 -14.59 7.59 -15.91
C GLY A 24 -13.36 7.59 -14.98
N GLY A 25 -12.20 7.31 -15.58
CA GLY A 25 -10.95 7.09 -14.85
C GLY A 25 -10.68 5.62 -14.51
N TYR A 26 -9.54 5.39 -13.86
CA TYR A 26 -9.02 4.07 -13.53
C TYR A 26 -8.77 3.95 -12.03
N VAL A 27 -9.27 2.87 -11.45
CA VAL A 27 -8.92 2.43 -10.11
C VAL A 27 -7.65 1.60 -10.22
N VAL A 28 -6.59 2.08 -9.62
CA VAL A 28 -5.25 1.52 -9.69
C VAL A 28 -4.97 0.79 -8.39
N THR A 29 -4.67 -0.50 -8.47
CA THR A 29 -4.44 -1.37 -7.31
C THR A 29 -3.14 -2.16 -7.46
N SER A 30 -2.44 -2.43 -6.36
CA SER A 30 -1.26 -3.30 -6.38
C SER A 30 -1.62 -4.72 -5.94
N PRO A 31 -1.26 -5.77 -6.69
CA PRO A 31 -1.45 -7.16 -6.25
C PRO A 31 -0.51 -7.55 -5.11
N PHE A 32 0.59 -6.83 -4.90
CA PHE A 32 1.55 -7.09 -3.82
C PHE A 32 1.17 -6.39 -2.51
N ASP A 33 0.50 -5.26 -2.61
CA ASP A 33 0.07 -4.45 -1.47
C ASP A 33 -1.42 -4.09 -1.67
N PRO A 34 -2.35 -4.91 -1.14
CA PRO A 34 -3.79 -4.69 -1.34
C PRO A 34 -4.30 -3.40 -0.67
N GLU A 35 -3.54 -2.85 0.28
CA GLU A 35 -3.81 -1.54 0.90
C GLU A 35 -3.44 -0.36 -0.02
N LEU A 36 -2.68 -0.61 -1.09
CA LEU A 36 -2.29 0.39 -2.07
C LEU A 36 -3.36 0.48 -3.16
N ILE A 37 -4.29 1.42 -2.95
CA ILE A 37 -5.39 1.73 -3.85
C ILE A 37 -5.29 3.22 -4.19
N THR A 38 -5.24 3.54 -5.48
CA THR A 38 -5.17 4.92 -5.99
C THR A 38 -6.14 5.10 -7.15
N GLN A 39 -6.43 6.35 -7.49
CA GLN A 39 -7.29 6.71 -8.63
C GLN A 39 -6.47 7.59 -9.57
N ALA A 40 -6.68 7.44 -10.86
CA ALA A 40 -6.02 8.23 -11.88
C ALA A 40 -6.86 8.29 -13.16
N GLU A 41 -6.68 9.36 -13.94
CA GLU A 41 -7.34 9.51 -15.24
C GLU A 41 -6.46 8.92 -16.36
N SER A 42 -5.15 8.84 -16.15
CA SER A 42 -4.17 8.34 -17.11
C SER A 42 -3.23 7.29 -16.51
N VAL A 43 -2.62 6.45 -17.37
CA VAL A 43 -1.67 5.42 -16.94
C VAL A 43 -0.41 6.03 -16.32
N GLU A 44 0.08 7.15 -16.86
CA GLU A 44 1.25 7.86 -16.31
C GLU A 44 0.97 8.35 -14.88
N GLU A 45 -0.16 9.03 -14.68
CA GLU A 45 -0.61 9.51 -13.37
C GLU A 45 -0.85 8.34 -12.39
N ALA A 46 -1.38 7.21 -12.87
CA ALA A 46 -1.54 6.00 -12.07
C ALA A 46 -0.21 5.53 -11.46
N PHE A 47 0.88 5.60 -12.21
CA PHE A 47 2.19 5.21 -11.72
C PHE A 47 2.78 6.21 -10.73
N GLU A 48 2.60 7.51 -10.96
CA GLU A 48 3.05 8.56 -10.04
C GLU A 48 2.32 8.43 -8.68
N ASN A 49 0.99 8.36 -8.71
CA ASN A 49 0.16 8.21 -7.51
C ASN A 49 0.47 6.90 -6.77
N ALA A 50 0.65 5.80 -7.51
CA ALA A 50 0.99 4.52 -6.89
C ALA A 50 2.40 4.51 -6.27
N ARG A 51 3.38 5.20 -6.87
CA ARG A 51 4.73 5.32 -6.29
C ARG A 51 4.71 6.11 -5.00
N ASP A 52 3.98 7.21 -4.95
CA ASP A 52 3.85 8.02 -3.74
C ASP A 52 3.12 7.27 -2.63
N ALA A 53 2.03 6.57 -2.97
CA ALA A 53 1.32 5.71 -2.02
C ALA A 53 2.23 4.60 -1.48
N ALA A 54 3.02 3.94 -2.34
CA ALA A 54 3.98 2.92 -1.92
C ALA A 54 5.05 3.48 -0.96
N LEU A 55 5.57 4.68 -1.24
CA LEU A 55 6.54 5.35 -0.38
C LEU A 55 5.92 5.70 0.98
N ALA A 56 4.70 6.23 0.99
CA ALA A 56 3.97 6.55 2.21
C ALA A 56 3.74 5.29 3.08
N LEU A 57 3.32 4.18 2.46
CA LEU A 57 3.14 2.89 3.14
C LEU A 57 4.45 2.32 3.69
N ARG A 58 5.56 2.43 2.95
CA ARG A 58 6.88 2.05 3.46
C ARG A 58 7.28 2.88 4.67
N HIS A 59 7.08 4.19 4.62
CA HIS A 59 7.37 5.09 5.73
C HIS A 59 6.50 4.81 6.96
N SER A 60 5.20 4.59 6.77
CA SER A 60 4.28 4.28 7.86
C SER A 60 4.63 2.94 8.51
N ARG A 61 4.93 1.91 7.70
CA ARG A 61 5.34 0.58 8.16
C ARG A 61 6.65 0.61 8.92
N ALA A 62 7.66 1.35 8.44
CA ALA A 62 8.93 1.53 9.13
C ALA A 62 8.75 2.20 10.51
N ARG A 63 7.91 3.24 10.59
CA ARG A 63 7.57 3.90 11.86
C ARG A 63 6.82 2.98 12.82
N LEU A 64 5.89 2.18 12.30
CA LEU A 64 5.11 1.24 13.09
C LEU A 64 5.99 0.10 13.62
N PHE A 65 6.86 -0.46 12.78
CA PHE A 65 7.87 -1.44 13.21
C PHE A 65 8.77 -0.88 14.31
N LYS A 66 9.29 0.35 14.16
CA LYS A 66 10.13 0.98 15.19
C LYS A 66 9.42 1.09 16.55
N ARG A 67 8.12 1.37 16.55
CA ARG A 67 7.31 1.45 17.78
C ARG A 67 7.02 0.07 18.37
N LEU A 68 6.75 -0.93 17.54
CA LEU A 68 6.52 -2.31 17.98
C LEU A 68 7.80 -2.99 18.49
N SER A 69 8.95 -2.66 17.89
CA SER A 69 10.26 -3.14 18.33
C SER A 69 10.82 -2.38 19.52
N ALA A 70 10.22 -1.25 19.89
CA ALA A 70 10.58 -0.59 21.14
C ALA A 70 10.12 -1.52 22.28
N PRO A 71 11.01 -1.87 23.23
CA PRO A 71 10.59 -2.63 24.39
C PRO A 71 9.49 -1.83 25.08
N THR A 72 8.32 -2.43 25.23
CA THR A 72 7.26 -1.85 26.04
C THR A 72 7.84 -1.55 27.42
N PRO A 73 7.85 -0.29 27.88
CA PRO A 73 8.17 0.01 29.26
C PRO A 73 6.99 -0.48 30.11
N GLY A 74 6.97 -1.77 30.42
CA GLY A 74 5.81 -2.40 31.07
C GLY A 74 5.96 -3.89 31.41
N SER A 75 6.90 -4.64 30.84
CA SER A 75 7.24 -5.98 31.34
C SER A 75 8.47 -5.88 32.23
N CYS A 76 8.27 -5.62 33.52
CA CYS A 76 9.22 -6.00 34.55
C CYS A 76 8.96 -7.48 34.91
N PRO A 77 9.76 -8.46 34.46
CA PRO A 77 9.79 -9.77 35.09
C PRO A 77 10.69 -9.63 36.33
N GLY A 78 10.10 -9.21 37.46
CA GLY A 78 10.86 -8.93 38.68
C GLY A 78 10.00 -9.02 39.94
N ALA A 79 9.04 -9.94 39.95
CA ALA A 79 8.56 -10.53 41.20
C ALA A 79 9.26 -11.89 41.35
N LEU A 80 9.69 -12.19 42.59
CA LEU A 80 10.36 -13.40 43.09
C LEU A 80 11.90 -13.37 43.19
N GLY A 81 12.35 -13.42 44.45
CA GLY A 81 13.73 -13.61 44.92
C GLY A 81 14.34 -12.28 45.37
N SER A 82 14.55 -11.96 46.65
CA SER A 82 14.79 -12.79 47.85
C SER A 82 14.48 -11.96 49.09
#